data_AF-A0A820M182-F1
#
_entry.id   AF-A0A820M182-F1
#
_cell.length_a   1.000
_cell.length_b   1.000
_cell.length_c   1.000
_cell.angle_alpha   90.00
_cell.angle_beta   90.00
_cell.angle_gamma   90.00
#
_symmetry.space_group_name_H-M   'P 1'
#
loop_
_entity.id
_entity.type
_entity.pdbx_description
1 polymer ?
#
loop_
_entity_poly.entity_id
_entity_poly.type
_entity_poly.pdbx_seq_one_letter_code
_entity_poly.pdbx_strand_id
1 'polypeptide(L)' 'PSGSVGCKNGSIPIVPGAFAGALDEFRLYNRELTSQEVCVLANL' A
#
# COMPACT_ATOMS: atom_id res chain seq x y z
N PRO A 1 -15.02 15.09 32.73
CA PRO A 1 -14.00 14.08 32.41
C PRO A 1 -14.33 13.40 31.06
N SER A 2 -13.87 14.02 29.96
CA SER A 2 -14.04 13.47 28.62
C SER A 2 -12.99 12.39 28.40
N GLY A 3 -13.41 11.13 28.42
CA GLY A 3 -12.57 10.01 28.01
C GLY A 3 -12.60 9.91 26.50
N SER A 4 -11.54 10.39 25.84
CA SER A 4 -11.33 10.13 24.43
C SER A 4 -11.10 8.62 24.24
N VAL A 5 -12.06 7.94 23.63
CA VAL A 5 -11.84 6.60 23.09
C VAL A 5 -10.97 6.78 21.86
N GLY A 6 -9.65 6.68 22.06
CA GLY A 6 -8.72 6.51 20.95
C GLY A 6 -8.98 5.14 20.33
N CYS A 7 -9.67 5.13 19.19
CA CYS A 7 -9.86 3.91 18.42
C CYS A 7 -8.48 3.32 18.15
N LYS A 8 -8.20 2.13 18.70
CA LYS A 8 -7.08 1.30 18.25
C LYS A 8 -7.44 0.78 16.86
N ASN A 9 -7.48 1.67 15.87
CA ASN A 9 -7.73 1.28 14.49
C ASN A 9 -6.58 0.39 14.04
N GLY A 10 -6.83 -0.92 14.07
CA GLY A 10 -6.06 -1.94 13.36
C GLY A 10 -4.55 -1.81 13.48
N SER A 11 -4.01 -1.84 14.70
CA SER A 11 -2.55 -1.98 14.88
C SER A 11 -2.14 -3.38 14.41
N ILE A 12 -1.93 -3.52 13.10
CA ILE A 12 -1.12 -4.57 12.51
C ILE A 12 0.25 -4.42 13.19
N PRO A 13 0.76 -5.41 13.92
CA PRO A 13 2.08 -5.30 14.53
C PRO A 13 3.07 -5.04 13.40
N ILE A 14 3.71 -3.87 13.43
CA ILE A 14 4.78 -3.51 12.50
C ILE A 14 5.96 -4.39 12.90
N VAL A 15 6.06 -5.58 12.29
CA VAL A 15 7.19 -6.47 12.52
C VAL A 15 8.47 -5.77 12.04
N PRO A 16 9.62 -5.93 12.73
CA PRO A 16 10.89 -5.39 12.25
C PRO A 16 11.13 -5.85 10.79
N GLY A 17 11.21 -4.88 9.87
CA GLY A 17 11.34 -5.13 8.42
C GLY A 17 10.05 -4.94 7.61
N ALA A 18 8.89 -4.68 8.24
CA ALA A 18 7.69 -4.30 7.52
C ALA A 18 7.84 -2.91 6.86
N PHE A 19 7.23 -2.74 5.69
CA PHE A 19 7.19 -1.46 4.98
C PHE A 19 6.39 -0.43 5.80
N ALA A 20 7.06 0.66 6.19
CA ALA A 20 6.46 1.72 7.02
C ALA A 20 5.72 2.81 6.21
N GLY A 21 5.61 2.65 4.89
CA GLY A 21 4.90 3.58 4.00
C GLY A 21 3.48 3.14 3.70
N ALA A 22 2.75 3.97 2.96
CA ALA A 22 1.46 3.61 2.38
C ALA A 22 1.66 3.04 0.97
N LEU A 23 0.94 1.96 0.65
CA LEU A 23 0.82 1.46 -0.71
C LEU A 23 -0.49 1.99 -1.30
N ASP A 24 -0.43 2.42 -2.55
CA ASP A 24 -1.60 2.80 -3.34
C ASP A 24 -1.51 2.17 -4.73
N GLU A 25 -2.66 1.89 -5.36
CA GLU A 25 -2.78 1.36 -6.72
C GLU A 25 -1.88 0.14 -7.06
N PHE A 26 -1.74 -0.82 -6.12
CA PHE A 26 -0.96 -2.05 -6.37
C PHE A 26 -1.64 -2.98 -7.39
N ARG A 27 -0.88 -3.42 -8.40
CA ARG A 27 -1.35 -4.34 -9.46
C ARG A 27 -0.38 -5.50 -9.66
N LEU A 28 -0.91 -6.70 -9.89
CA LEU A 28 -0.14 -7.92 -10.16
C LEU A 28 -0.51 -8.50 -11.53
N TYR A 29 0.50 -8.74 -12.37
CA TYR A 29 0.33 -9.27 -13.72
C TYR A 29 0.95 -10.67 -13.82
N ASN A 30 0.15 -11.65 -14.26
CA ASN A 30 0.64 -12.99 -14.57
C ASN A 30 1.22 -13.08 -15.99
N ARG A 31 2.08 -12.12 -16.33
CA ARG A 31 2.82 -12.03 -17.59
C ARG A 31 3.93 -10.98 -17.46
N GLU A 32 4.89 -11.03 -18.37
CA GLU A 32 5.81 -9.91 -18.56
C GLU A 32 5.07 -8.70 -19.15
N LEU A 33 5.43 -7.51 -18.65
CA LEU A 33 5.02 -6.24 -19.23
C LEU A 33 6.14 -5.75 -20.14
N THR A 34 5.76 -5.29 -21.34
CA THR A 34 6.69 -4.61 -22.24
C THR A 34 6.94 -3.17 -21.77
N SER A 35 8.03 -2.55 -22.23
CA SER A 35 8.36 -1.17 -21.85
C SER A 35 7.29 -0.16 -22.28
N GLN A 36 6.64 -0.39 -23.43
CA GLN A 36 5.54 0.43 -23.92
C GLN A 36 4.32 0.32 -23.00
N GLU A 37 3.98 -0.88 -22.54
CA GLU A 37 2.85 -1.08 -21.62
C GLU A 37 3.08 -0.43 -20.27
N VAL A 38 4.31 -0.51 -19.72
CA VAL A 38 4.67 0.19 -18.49
C VAL A 38 4.52 1.70 -18.66
N CYS A 39 4.94 2.25 -19.81
CA CYS A 39 4.79 3.67 -20.11
C CYS A 39 3.31 4.09 -20.12
N VAL A 40 2.43 3.29 -20.73
CA VAL A 40 0.99 3.58 -20.72
C VAL A 40 0.43 3.53 -19.29
N LEU A 41 0.79 2.50 -18.50
CA LEU A 41 0.30 2.35 -17.13
C LEU A 41 0.77 3.47 -16.19
N ALA A 42 1.98 3.99 -16.37
CA ALA A 42 2.53 5.07 -15.56
C ALA A 42 1.90 6.45 -15.84
N ASN A 43 1.20 6.59 -16.96
CA ASN A 43 0.55 7.84 -17.37
C ASN A 43 -0.99 7.81 -17.18
N LEU A 44 -1.53 6.76 -16.55
CA LEU A 44 -2.92 6.71 -16.11
C LEU A 44 -3.11 7.59 -14.87
#